data_AF-A0A7S1IHS0-F1
#
_entry.id   AF-A0A7S1IHS0-F1
#
_cell.length_a   1.000
_cell.length_b   1.000
_cell.length_c   1.000
_cell.angle_alpha   90.00
_cell.angle_beta   90.00
_cell.angle_gamma   90.00
#
_symmetry.space_group_name_H-M   'P 1'
#
loop_
_entity.id
_entity.type
_entity.pdbx_description
1 polymer ?
#
loop_
_entity_poly.entity_id
_entity_poly.type
_entity_poly.pdbx_seq_one_letter_code
_entity_poly.pdbx_strand_id
1 'polypeptide(L)'
;PDPKYARSHGLVKGTTWTVESEDVSAYLLREFVLDDFVIVKMDIEGAEFHVIPKMIDDGSIHLIDELFIECHYFEGNFLANLKTYKWADCLNMFEQLRVLGVYVHEWLN
;
A
#
# COMPACT_ATOMS: atom_id res chain seq x y z
N PRO A 1 -28.54 -1.86 7.24
CA PRO A 1 -28.99 -0.75 6.36
C PRO A 1 -27.82 -0.27 5.49
N ASP A 2 -28.06 -0.21 4.18
CA ASP A 2 -27.16 0.37 3.16
C ASP A 2 -26.97 1.88 3.41
N PRO A 3 -25.74 2.39 3.56
CA PRO A 3 -25.44 3.81 3.69
C PRO A 3 -24.52 4.31 2.57
N LYS A 4 -24.82 4.00 1.30
CA LYS A 4 -23.98 4.42 0.15
C LYS A 4 -23.73 5.93 -0.03
N TYR A 5 -24.33 6.85 0.72
CA TYR A 5 -24.03 8.29 0.59
C TYR A 5 -24.26 9.06 1.91
N ALA A 6 -23.39 8.85 2.91
CA ALA A 6 -23.28 9.79 4.02
C ALA A 6 -22.41 10.98 3.58
N ARG A 7 -23.09 12.08 3.22
CA ARG A 7 -22.55 13.39 2.86
C ARG A 7 -21.47 13.83 3.85
N SER A 8 -20.50 14.60 3.38
CA SER A 8 -19.44 15.27 4.13
C SER A 8 -19.91 15.78 5.51
N HIS A 9 -19.64 15.02 6.57
CA HIS A 9 -19.83 15.50 7.94
C HIS A 9 -18.50 16.12 8.38
N GLY A 10 -18.54 17.41 8.73
CA GLY A 10 -17.43 18.11 9.35
C GLY A 10 -16.87 17.28 10.49
N LEU A 11 -15.60 16.91 10.34
CA LEU A 11 -14.89 16.03 11.26
C LEU A 11 -14.87 16.68 12.65
N VAL A 12 -15.52 16.04 13.62
CA VAL A 12 -15.32 16.35 15.04
C VAL A 12 -13.93 15.85 15.40
N LYS A 13 -13.01 16.80 15.65
CA LYS A 13 -11.61 16.52 15.98
C LYS A 13 -11.55 15.72 17.30
N GLY A 14 -11.11 14.45 17.24
CA GLY A 14 -10.77 13.66 18.43
C GLY A 14 -11.44 12.29 18.59
N THR A 15 -12.30 11.85 17.66
CA THR A 15 -12.88 10.49 17.72
C THR A 15 -11.98 9.48 17.00
N THR A 16 -11.56 8.43 17.71
CA THR A 16 -10.89 7.26 17.13
C THR A 16 -11.90 6.14 16.88
N TRP A 17 -11.75 5.43 15.77
CA TRP A 17 -12.55 4.26 15.44
C TRP A 17 -11.64 3.04 15.32
N THR A 18 -12.06 1.92 15.89
CA THR A 18 -11.47 0.62 15.55
C THR A 18 -12.18 0.09 14.33
N VAL A 19 -11.40 -0.30 13.34
CA VAL A 19 -11.86 -0.98 12.13
C VAL A 19 -11.16 -2.32 12.02
N GLU A 20 -11.81 -3.29 11.41
CA GLU A 20 -11.15 -4.54 11.06
C GLU A 20 -10.14 -4.27 9.93
N SER A 21 -8.99 -4.93 10.01
CA SER A 21 -7.93 -4.86 9.01
C SER A 21 -7.63 -6.27 8.49
N GLU A 22 -7.40 -6.40 7.20
CA GLU A 22 -7.00 -7.65 6.55
C GLU A 22 -5.47 -7.68 6.33
N ASP A 23 -4.84 -8.86 6.46
CA ASP A 23 -3.48 -9.10 6.00
C ASP A 23 -3.51 -9.38 4.49
N VAL A 24 -2.99 -8.44 3.69
CA VAL A 24 -2.99 -8.51 2.23
C VAL A 24 -2.29 -9.77 1.71
N SER A 25 -1.18 -10.20 2.31
CA SER A 25 -0.49 -11.42 1.88
C SER A 25 -1.35 -12.65 2.11
N ALA A 26 -1.99 -12.73 3.29
CA ALA A 26 -2.83 -13.87 3.65
C ALA A 26 -4.09 -13.93 2.78
N TYR A 27 -4.63 -12.77 2.40
CA TYR A 27 -5.70 -12.66 1.42
C TYR A 27 -5.25 -13.18 0.06
N LEU A 28 -4.13 -12.70 -0.48
CA LEU A 28 -3.65 -13.10 -1.81
C LEU A 28 -3.37 -14.60 -1.90
N LEU A 29 -2.65 -15.15 -0.92
CA LEU A 29 -2.32 -16.59 -0.85
C LEU A 29 -3.54 -17.50 -0.72
N ARG A 30 -4.67 -16.95 -0.24
CA ARG A 30 -5.93 -17.69 -0.08
C ARG A 30 -6.78 -17.66 -1.35
N GLU A 31 -6.79 -16.52 -2.05
CA GLU A 31 -7.75 -16.27 -3.14
C GLU A 31 -7.17 -16.50 -4.54
N PHE A 32 -5.85 -16.45 -4.72
CA PHE A 32 -5.21 -16.48 -6.04
C PHE A 32 -4.14 -17.57 -6.16
N VAL A 33 -3.87 -17.96 -7.41
CA VAL A 33 -2.74 -18.83 -7.78
C VAL A 33 -1.86 -18.15 -8.82
N LEU A 34 -0.65 -18.68 -9.04
CA LEU A 34 0.35 -18.08 -9.95
C LEU A 34 -0.07 -18.00 -11.42
N ASP A 35 -1.10 -18.76 -11.82
CA ASP A 35 -1.63 -18.73 -13.20
C ASP A 35 -2.65 -17.61 -13.42
N ASP A 36 -3.14 -16.98 -12.34
CA ASP A 36 -4.04 -15.82 -12.43
C ASP A 36 -3.25 -14.57 -12.81
N PHE A 37 -3.89 -13.66 -13.56
CA PHE A 37 -3.32 -12.33 -13.82
C PHE A 37 -3.91 -11.32 -12.84
N VAL A 38 -3.08 -10.80 -11.93
CA VAL A 38 -3.52 -9.98 -10.81
C VAL A 38 -2.94 -8.57 -10.90
N ILE A 39 -3.86 -7.59 -10.90
CA ILE A 39 -3.52 -6.17 -10.81
C ILE A 39 -3.97 -5.64 -9.45
N VAL A 40 -3.08 -4.98 -8.74
CA VAL A 40 -3.38 -4.32 -7.46
C VAL A 40 -3.19 -2.82 -7.58
N LYS A 41 -4.17 -2.05 -7.10
CA LYS A 41 -4.01 -0.63 -6.80
C LYS A 41 -3.88 -0.45 -5.28
N MET A 42 -2.82 0.21 -4.83
CA MET A 42 -2.48 0.38 -3.42
C MET A 42 -2.26 1.86 -3.07
N ASP A 43 -3.04 2.32 -2.11
CA ASP A 43 -2.95 3.64 -1.46
C ASP A 43 -3.38 3.37 -0.01
N ILE A 44 -2.39 3.22 0.88
CA ILE A 44 -2.58 2.77 2.27
C ILE A 44 -1.84 3.66 3.27
N GLU A 45 -1.63 4.92 2.90
CA GLU A 45 -1.29 6.04 3.80
C GLU A 45 -0.03 5.81 4.65
N GLY A 46 1.01 5.21 4.07
CA GLY A 46 2.31 4.95 4.71
C GLY A 46 2.53 3.50 5.14
N ALA A 47 1.49 2.66 5.12
CA ALA A 47 1.63 1.24 5.44
C ALA A 47 2.37 0.44 4.34
N GLU A 48 2.63 1.03 3.18
CA GLU A 48 3.35 0.41 2.06
C GLU A 48 4.71 -0.12 2.51
N PHE A 49 5.42 0.65 3.33
CA PHE A 49 6.76 0.33 3.84
C PHE A 49 6.77 -0.82 4.86
N HIS A 50 5.61 -1.33 5.29
CA HIS A 50 5.51 -2.55 6.08
C HIS A 50 4.90 -3.69 5.27
N VAL A 51 3.84 -3.41 4.52
CA VAL A 51 3.11 -4.43 3.74
C VAL A 51 3.97 -4.97 2.60
N ILE A 52 4.59 -4.10 1.80
CA ILE A 52 5.37 -4.54 0.64
C ILE A 52 6.60 -5.36 1.04
N PRO A 53 7.45 -4.94 2.00
CA PRO A 53 8.57 -5.76 2.44
C PRO A 53 8.13 -7.13 2.99
N LYS A 54 7.05 -7.18 3.78
CA LYS A 54 6.48 -8.45 4.24
C LYS A 54 6.07 -9.35 3.07
N MET A 55 5.40 -8.80 2.05
CA MET A 55 4.98 -9.57 0.87
C MET A 55 6.16 -10.08 0.05
N ILE A 56 7.26 -9.33 0.01
CA ILE A 56 8.53 -9.78 -0.58
C ILE A 56 9.10 -10.95 0.23
N ASP A 57 9.19 -10.79 1.55
CA ASP A 57 9.77 -11.79 2.45
C ASP A 57 8.99 -13.10 2.47
N ASP A 58 7.64 -13.04 2.47
CA ASP A 58 6.78 -14.22 2.47
C ASP A 58 6.46 -14.75 1.06
N GLY A 59 6.93 -14.06 0.02
CA GLY A 59 6.80 -14.46 -1.38
C GLY A 59 5.41 -14.27 -2.00
N SER A 60 4.42 -13.76 -1.24
CA SER A 60 3.08 -13.47 -1.76
C SER A 60 3.09 -12.39 -2.85
N ILE A 61 4.13 -11.56 -2.92
CA ILE A 61 4.30 -10.55 -3.96
C ILE A 61 4.31 -11.14 -5.38
N HIS A 62 4.71 -12.39 -5.56
CA HIS A 62 4.73 -13.07 -6.87
C HIS A 62 3.34 -13.39 -7.41
N LEU A 63 2.30 -13.25 -6.59
CA LEU A 63 0.91 -13.35 -7.06
C LEU A 63 0.42 -12.05 -7.70
N ILE A 64 1.23 -10.98 -7.75
CA ILE A 64 0.87 -9.71 -8.37
C ILE A 64 1.72 -9.50 -9.62
N ASP A 65 1.06 -9.30 -10.76
CA ASP A 65 1.71 -8.96 -12.02
C ASP A 65 1.94 -7.44 -12.14
N GLU A 66 0.92 -6.64 -11.85
CA GLU A 66 0.98 -5.18 -11.94
C GLU A 66 0.57 -4.53 -10.61
N LEU A 67 1.42 -3.64 -10.10
CA LEU A 67 1.19 -2.88 -8.88
C LEU A 67 1.15 -1.38 -9.19
N PHE A 68 -0.02 -0.78 -9.07
CA PHE A 68 -0.22 0.66 -9.08
C PHE A 68 -0.19 1.16 -7.65
N ILE A 69 0.84 1.92 -7.28
CA ILE A 69 1.09 2.30 -5.88
C ILE A 69 1.29 3.81 -5.74
N GLU A 70 0.61 4.41 -4.78
CA GLU A 70 0.93 5.75 -4.27
C GLU A 70 1.90 5.58 -3.10
N CYS A 71 3.19 5.85 -3.33
CA CYS A 71 4.17 5.70 -2.26
C CYS A 71 4.16 6.93 -1.34
N HIS A 72 3.74 6.73 -0.09
CA HIS A 72 3.59 7.80 0.88
C HIS A 72 4.91 8.19 1.57
N TYR A 73 5.84 8.80 0.81
CA TYR A 73 7.05 9.41 1.35
C TYR A 73 6.83 10.85 1.84
N PHE A 74 7.77 11.38 2.61
CA PHE A 74 7.70 12.76 3.10
C PHE A 74 8.81 13.63 2.48
N GLU A 75 8.43 14.75 1.84
CA GLU A 75 9.34 15.81 1.40
C GLU A 75 9.02 17.11 2.14
N GLY A 76 9.80 17.47 3.16
CA GLY A 76 9.55 18.71 3.91
C GLY A 76 10.50 18.98 5.08
N ASN A 77 11.28 20.05 4.99
CA ASN A 77 12.37 20.42 5.89
C ASN A 77 11.94 21.12 7.20
N PHE A 78 10.82 20.74 7.81
CA PHE A 78 10.44 21.31 9.12
C PHE A 78 9.98 20.27 10.16
N LEU A 79 9.51 19.10 9.71
CA LEU A 79 9.07 17.99 10.57
C LEU A 79 9.72 16.65 10.18
N ALA A 80 10.87 16.68 9.51
CA ALA A 80 11.64 15.51 9.09
C ALA A 80 12.04 14.55 10.23
N ASN A 81 11.84 14.97 11.49
CA ASN A 81 12.06 14.15 12.68
C ASN A 81 10.82 13.34 13.10
N LEU A 82 9.67 13.45 12.39
CA LEU A 82 8.39 12.85 12.77
C LEU A 82 7.84 11.81 11.78
N LYS A 83 8.39 11.71 10.56
CA LYS A 83 8.10 10.63 9.59
C LYS A 83 9.41 10.12 8.96
N THR A 84 9.48 8.81 8.69
CA THR A 84 10.74 8.07 8.49
C THR A 84 11.20 7.88 7.05
N TYR A 85 10.30 7.90 6.06
CA TYR A 85 10.61 7.45 4.69
C TYR A 85 10.69 8.61 3.67
N LYS A 86 11.67 8.52 2.78
CA LYS A 86 12.00 9.48 1.71
C LYS A 86 11.66 8.90 0.34
N TRP A 87 11.62 9.75 -0.68
CA TRP A 87 11.44 9.29 -2.06
C TRP A 87 12.45 8.23 -2.49
N ALA A 88 13.69 8.33 -2.03
CA ALA A 88 14.73 7.32 -2.29
C ALA A 88 14.34 5.92 -1.77
N ASP A 89 13.59 5.84 -0.68
CA ASP A 89 13.09 4.57 -0.14
C ASP A 89 12.00 3.97 -1.06
N CYS A 90 11.12 4.81 -1.61
CA CYS A 90 10.14 4.39 -2.63
C CYS A 90 10.83 3.86 -3.87
N LEU A 91 11.82 4.59 -4.39
CA LEU A 91 12.58 4.17 -5.58
C LEU A 91 13.25 2.80 -5.35
N ASN A 92 13.92 2.61 -4.20
CA ASN A 92 14.54 1.34 -3.87
C ASN A 92 13.53 0.20 -3.73
N MET A 93 12.34 0.46 -3.17
CA MET A 93 11.26 -0.52 -3.11
C MET A 93 10.76 -0.89 -4.51
N PHE A 94 10.59 0.10 -5.41
CA PHE A 94 10.16 -0.16 -6.78
C PHE A 94 11.18 -0.93 -7.59
N GLU A 95 12.46 -0.65 -7.42
CA GLU A 95 13.54 -1.41 -8.05
C GLU A 95 13.50 -2.88 -7.61
N GLN A 96 13.34 -3.15 -6.31
CA GLN A 96 13.22 -4.52 -5.80
C GLN A 96 12.00 -5.24 -6.38
N LEU A 97 10.83 -4.61 -6.38
CA LEU A 97 9.62 -5.18 -6.96
C LEU A 97 9.79 -5.51 -8.46
N ARG A 98 10.42 -4.61 -9.23
CA ARG A 98 10.70 -4.86 -10.65
C ARG A 98 11.68 -6.00 -10.87
N VAL A 99 12.69 -6.15 -10.00
CA VAL A 99 13.61 -7.30 -10.05
C VAL A 99 12.87 -8.62 -9.79
N LEU A 100 11.82 -8.59 -8.96
CA LEU A 100 10.96 -9.75 -8.70
C LEU A 100 9.92 -10.01 -9.80
N GLY A 101 9.92 -9.22 -10.86
CA GLY A 101 9.01 -9.40 -12.01
C GLY A 101 7.68 -8.65 -11.91
N VAL A 102 7.48 -7.82 -10.88
CA VAL A 102 6.26 -7.01 -10.73
C VAL A 102 6.40 -5.71 -11.54
N TYR A 103 5.43 -5.43 -12.41
CA TYR A 103 5.34 -4.15 -13.10
C TYR A 103 4.79 -3.09 -12.14
N VAL A 104 5.67 -2.20 -11.68
CA VAL A 104 5.29 -1.13 -10.76
C VAL A 104 4.93 0.15 -11.53
N HIS A 105 3.84 0.79 -11.12
CA HIS A 105 3.35 2.05 -11.65
C HIS A 105 3.15 3.03 -10.49
N GLU A 106 3.86 4.16 -10.52
CA GLU A 106 3.57 5.23 -9.57
C GLU A 106 2.19 5.81 -9.87
N TRP A 107 1.30 5.78 -8.89
CA TRP A 107 0.00 6.42 -8.95
C TRP A 107 0.07 7.74 -8.17
N LEU A 108 0.26 8.85 -8.89
CA LEU A 108 0.20 10.20 -8.29
C LEU A 108 -1.25 10.70 -8.36
N ASN A 109 -1.81 11.09 -7.22
CA ASN A 109 -3.09 11.81 -7.14
C ASN A 109 -2.96 13.29 -7.55
#